data_AF-R1F563-F1
#
_entry.id   AF-R1F563-F1
#
_cell.length_a   1.000
_cell.length_b   1.000
_cell.length_c   1.000
_cell.angle_alpha   90.00
_cell.angle_beta   90.00
_cell.angle_gamma   90.00
#
_symmetry.space_group_name_H-M   'P 1'
#
loop_
_entity.id
_entity.type
_entity.pdbx_description
1 polymer ?
#
loop_
_entity_poly.entity_id
_entity_poly.type
_entity_poly.pdbx_seq_one_letter_code
_entity_poly.pdbx_strand_id
1 'polypeptide(L)'
;MKSSLKSSLVSRSALLRSLALGTVFTATRRPAIAAYTIVPTGSVRDKTARLAEVEKLYAKTPDDPYAFGEKAQLEYDIRQLEQNTKFVASTREQVRAGSTRFLQRLRVPVDDMREAVQFWREGCGALVLSTRIVDGANVTVVGFGPESLRRDDGAKFALELVESSEPAPMGGEHALQYVQLAMPVFRLSRVMAAGGKIESAYGWTQLTAPGGLPLRVRIDESRRDPFEFVAVRVSAMGAAEGDAFEPEREIGSVYVGYGDPQSNTGLLLLPPLPGKRPKPSLGAQGQPEPTLRAVGAPPASASATERSPDGLPVRFEDEDAYEGSLKAERAAA
;
A
#
# COMPACT_ATOMS: atom_id res chain seq x y z
N MET A 1 -4.80 -33.21 46.78
CA MET A 1 -4.93 -33.21 45.30
C MET A 1 -4.80 -31.78 44.80
N LYS A 2 -3.57 -31.34 44.53
CA LYS A 2 -3.20 -30.02 44.01
C LYS A 2 -2.13 -30.28 42.97
N SER A 3 -2.45 -30.17 41.68
CA SER A 3 -1.48 -30.12 40.56
C SER A 3 -2.24 -30.22 39.25
N SER A 4 -2.36 -29.10 38.53
CA SER A 4 -2.34 -29.02 37.06
C SER A 4 -3.10 -27.76 36.65
N LEU A 5 -2.37 -26.67 36.39
CA LEU A 5 -2.80 -25.47 35.64
C LEU A 5 -1.67 -24.42 35.67
N LYS A 6 -0.47 -24.78 35.19
CA LYS A 6 0.65 -23.82 34.98
C LYS A 6 1.60 -24.26 33.85
N SER A 7 1.10 -24.53 32.64
CA SER A 7 2.00 -24.87 31.51
C SER A 7 1.67 -24.28 30.13
N SER A 8 0.78 -23.28 30.00
CA SER A 8 0.44 -22.74 28.67
C SER A 8 1.00 -21.35 28.34
N LEU A 9 1.72 -20.68 29.25
CA LEU A 9 2.18 -19.29 29.04
C LEU A 9 3.63 -19.15 28.57
N VAL A 10 4.42 -20.22 28.53
CA VAL A 10 5.86 -20.16 28.22
C VAL A 10 6.16 -20.43 26.73
N SER A 11 5.17 -20.86 25.94
CA SER A 11 5.39 -21.30 24.54
C SER A 11 5.20 -20.21 23.47
N ARG A 12 4.70 -19.01 23.80
CA ARG A 12 4.45 -17.95 22.81
C ARG A 12 5.63 -17.00 22.59
N SER A 13 6.56 -16.92 23.55
CA SER A 13 7.72 -16.02 23.45
C SER A 13 8.88 -16.60 22.62
N ALA A 14 8.83 -17.90 22.29
CA ALA A 14 9.90 -18.57 21.54
C ALA A 14 9.75 -18.45 20.01
N LEU A 15 8.56 -18.10 19.49
CA LEU A 15 8.33 -17.92 18.06
C LEU A 15 8.78 -16.54 17.54
N LEU A 16 8.94 -15.55 18.42
CA LEU A 16 9.35 -14.18 18.05
C LEU A 16 10.87 -14.04 17.82
N ARG A 17 11.67 -15.09 18.06
CA ARG A 17 13.12 -15.07 17.81
C ARG A 17 13.56 -15.68 16.49
N SER A 18 12.67 -16.32 15.72
CA SER A 18 13.02 -16.89 14.41
C SER A 18 12.77 -15.94 13.22
N LEU A 19 12.16 -14.77 13.44
CA LEU A 19 11.92 -13.76 12.39
C LEU A 19 12.90 -12.58 12.41
N ALA A 20 13.81 -12.52 13.40
CA ALA A 20 14.75 -11.40 13.60
C ALA A 20 16.23 -11.84 13.60
N LEU A 21 16.60 -12.78 12.72
CA LEU A 21 18.02 -13.02 12.43
C LEU A 21 18.52 -11.89 11.51
N GLY A 22 19.11 -10.89 12.16
CA GLY A 22 19.75 -9.76 11.55
C GLY A 22 20.76 -10.16 10.49
N THR A 23 20.58 -9.60 9.29
CA THR A 23 21.60 -9.60 8.26
C THR A 23 22.65 -8.57 8.69
N VAL A 24 23.76 -9.06 9.25
CA VAL A 24 24.99 -8.27 9.32
C VAL A 24 25.38 -7.92 7.88
N PHE A 25 25.44 -6.63 7.58
CA PHE A 25 25.90 -6.09 6.30
C PHE A 25 27.36 -6.50 6.07
N THR A 26 27.55 -7.64 5.40
CA THR A 26 28.69 -7.81 4.52
C THR A 26 28.19 -7.46 3.13
N ALA A 27 28.92 -6.57 2.44
CA ALA A 27 28.66 -6.18 1.06
C ALA A 27 28.90 -7.38 0.12
N THR A 28 28.02 -8.36 0.20
CA THR A 28 27.89 -9.43 -0.76
C THR A 28 27.00 -8.90 -1.88
N ARG A 29 27.50 -8.96 -3.12
CA ARG A 29 26.71 -8.69 -4.33
C ARG A 29 25.36 -9.38 -4.17
N ARG A 30 24.29 -8.62 -3.96
CA ARG A 30 22.94 -9.16 -4.05
C ARG A 30 22.85 -9.80 -5.44
N PRO A 31 22.51 -11.10 -5.56
CA PRO A 31 22.16 -11.62 -6.86
C PRO A 31 21.05 -10.71 -7.41
N ALA A 32 21.11 -10.40 -8.70
CA ALA A 32 20.05 -9.71 -9.41
C ALA A 32 18.82 -10.63 -9.48
N ILE A 33 18.19 -10.88 -8.33
CA ILE A 33 16.79 -11.25 -8.29
C ILE A 33 16.12 -9.98 -8.80
N ALA A 34 15.77 -9.98 -10.08
CA ALA A 34 14.98 -8.91 -10.67
C ALA A 34 13.82 -8.65 -9.71
N ALA A 35 13.88 -7.52 -8.99
CA ALA A 35 12.77 -7.06 -8.19
C ALA A 35 11.64 -6.82 -9.20
N TYR A 36 10.66 -7.73 -9.22
CA TYR A 36 9.65 -7.78 -10.29
C TYR A 36 8.67 -6.61 -10.24
N THR A 37 8.77 -5.78 -9.20
CA THR A 37 8.16 -4.46 -9.08
C THR A 37 9.22 -3.41 -9.31
N ILE A 38 9.13 -2.76 -10.47
CA ILE A 38 9.99 -1.65 -10.88
C ILE A 38 9.50 -0.37 -10.19
N VAL A 39 9.40 -0.37 -8.86
CA VAL A 39 9.13 0.87 -8.11
C VAL A 39 10.45 1.32 -7.53
N PRO A 40 11.06 2.39 -8.08
CA PRO A 40 12.35 2.84 -7.63
C PRO A 40 12.29 3.30 -6.18
N THR A 41 13.25 2.82 -5.38
CA THR A 41 13.40 3.16 -3.96
C THR A 41 14.81 3.64 -3.65
N GLY A 42 14.98 4.31 -2.51
CA GLY A 42 16.23 4.93 -2.08
C GLY A 42 16.26 6.43 -2.37
N SER A 43 17.47 6.98 -2.47
CA SER A 43 17.67 8.41 -2.77
C SER A 43 18.21 8.60 -4.19
N VAL A 44 17.87 9.75 -4.78
CA VAL A 44 18.44 10.14 -6.09
C VAL A 44 19.97 10.20 -5.99
N ARG A 45 20.49 10.81 -4.92
CA ARG A 45 21.93 10.98 -4.69
C ARG A 45 22.69 9.66 -4.71
N ASP A 46 22.22 8.65 -3.99
CA ASP A 46 22.95 7.39 -3.88
C ASP A 46 22.91 6.62 -5.21
N LYS A 47 21.80 6.72 -5.97
CA LYS A 47 21.72 6.13 -7.32
C LYS A 47 22.60 6.86 -8.33
N THR A 48 22.68 8.19 -8.30
CA THR A 48 23.59 8.96 -9.16
C THR A 48 25.05 8.61 -8.88
N ALA A 49 25.41 8.46 -7.60
CA ALA A 49 26.75 8.01 -7.21
C ALA A 49 27.06 6.61 -7.77
N ARG A 50 26.10 5.67 -7.67
CA ARG A 50 26.24 4.34 -8.23
C ARG A 50 26.33 4.35 -9.76
N LEU A 51 25.51 5.18 -10.43
CA LEU A 51 25.54 5.32 -11.89
C LEU A 51 26.93 5.75 -12.36
N ALA A 52 27.56 6.73 -11.69
CA ALA A 52 28.90 7.19 -12.03
C ALA A 52 29.97 6.07 -11.90
N GLU A 53 29.80 5.11 -10.98
CA GLU A 53 30.67 3.94 -10.88
C GLU A 53 30.42 2.94 -12.02
N VAL A 54 29.15 2.67 -12.31
CA VAL A 54 28.74 1.73 -13.37
C VAL A 54 29.13 2.27 -14.75
N GLU A 55 29.06 3.57 -14.98
CA GLU A 55 29.54 4.21 -16.21
C GLU A 55 31.03 4.00 -16.43
N LYS A 56 31.85 4.10 -15.36
CA LYS A 56 33.29 3.79 -15.44
C LYS A 56 33.54 2.31 -15.74
N LEU A 57 32.71 1.41 -15.24
CA LEU A 57 32.79 -0.02 -15.55
C LEU A 57 32.39 -0.29 -17.00
N TYR A 58 31.24 0.25 -17.43
CA TYR A 58 30.73 0.11 -18.79
C TYR A 58 31.70 0.67 -19.83
N ALA A 59 32.36 1.80 -19.55
CA ALA A 59 33.39 2.35 -20.43
C ALA A 59 34.61 1.42 -20.61
N LYS A 60 34.92 0.57 -19.62
CA LYS A 60 36.00 -0.42 -19.72
C LYS A 60 35.56 -1.71 -20.41
N THR A 61 34.31 -2.09 -20.24
CA THR A 61 33.72 -3.34 -20.76
C THR A 61 32.32 -3.08 -21.34
N PRO A 62 32.22 -2.46 -22.52
CA PRO A 62 30.94 -2.04 -23.10
C PRO A 62 30.05 -3.21 -23.52
N ASP A 63 30.65 -4.36 -23.80
CA ASP A 63 29.93 -5.59 -24.17
C ASP A 63 29.46 -6.41 -22.97
N ASP A 64 29.72 -5.97 -21.73
CA ASP A 64 29.20 -6.65 -20.54
C ASP A 64 27.69 -6.37 -20.38
N PRO A 65 26.82 -7.38 -20.59
CA PRO A 65 25.37 -7.20 -20.52
C PRO A 65 24.90 -6.80 -19.11
N TYR A 66 25.66 -7.14 -18.06
CA TYR A 66 25.31 -6.76 -16.68
C TYR A 66 25.58 -5.29 -16.42
N ALA A 67 26.71 -4.76 -16.91
CA ALA A 67 27.03 -3.34 -16.79
C ALA A 67 26.05 -2.47 -17.58
N PHE A 68 25.67 -2.90 -18.79
CA PHE A 68 24.62 -2.25 -19.57
C PHE A 68 23.27 -2.24 -18.84
N GLY A 69 22.82 -3.41 -18.36
CA GLY A 69 21.54 -3.56 -17.68
C GLY A 69 21.46 -2.75 -16.38
N GLU A 70 22.51 -2.78 -15.55
CA GLU A 70 22.56 -1.98 -14.32
C GLU A 70 22.54 -0.48 -14.63
N LYS A 71 23.27 -0.02 -15.64
CA LYS A 71 23.26 1.38 -16.09
C LYS A 71 21.85 1.82 -16.49
N ALA A 72 21.20 1.08 -17.39
CA ALA A 72 19.86 1.40 -17.88
C ALA A 72 18.83 1.43 -16.74
N GLN A 73 18.92 0.49 -15.79
CA GLN A 73 18.05 0.47 -14.62
C GLN A 73 18.27 1.69 -13.71
N LEU A 74 19.53 2.06 -13.44
CA LEU A 74 19.84 3.23 -12.62
C LEU A 74 19.36 4.53 -13.25
N GLU A 75 19.53 4.70 -14.56
CA GLU A 75 19.03 5.85 -15.30
C GLU A 75 17.49 5.94 -15.23
N TYR A 76 16.80 4.80 -15.39
CA TYR A 76 15.35 4.73 -15.20
C TYR A 76 14.94 5.12 -13.78
N ASP A 77 15.57 4.51 -12.78
CA ASP A 77 15.27 4.74 -11.38
C ASP A 77 15.49 6.20 -10.97
N ILE A 78 16.59 6.82 -11.42
CA ILE A 78 16.89 8.23 -11.16
C ILE A 78 15.79 9.12 -11.72
N ARG A 79 15.39 8.93 -12.99
CA ARG A 79 14.33 9.74 -13.61
C ARG A 79 13.02 9.63 -12.83
N GLN A 80 12.63 8.43 -12.44
CA GLN A 80 11.41 8.19 -11.67
C GLN A 80 11.48 8.80 -10.26
N LEU A 81 12.62 8.67 -9.56
CA LEU A 81 12.81 9.27 -8.25
C LEU A 81 12.85 10.81 -8.30
N GLU A 82 13.42 11.40 -9.35
CA GLU A 82 13.39 12.85 -9.55
C GLU A 82 11.97 13.36 -9.79
N GLN A 83 11.18 12.65 -10.59
CA GLN A 83 9.75 12.94 -10.77
C GLN A 83 8.99 12.83 -9.44
N ASN A 84 9.25 11.77 -8.66
CA ASN A 84 8.64 11.59 -7.33
C ASN A 84 9.08 12.70 -6.36
N THR A 85 10.34 13.11 -6.40
CA THR A 85 10.87 14.19 -5.54
C THR A 85 10.16 15.51 -5.80
N LYS A 86 9.97 15.88 -7.08
CA LYS A 86 9.20 17.07 -7.47
C LYS A 86 7.75 16.99 -6.98
N PHE A 87 7.13 15.82 -7.15
CA PHE A 87 5.78 15.55 -6.68
C PHE A 87 5.67 15.70 -5.15
N VAL A 88 6.58 15.08 -4.40
CA VAL A 88 6.63 15.12 -2.93
C VAL A 88 6.80 16.55 -2.44
N ALA A 89 7.72 17.31 -3.02
CA ALA A 89 7.96 18.71 -2.64
C ALA A 89 6.69 19.56 -2.79
N SER A 90 6.05 19.51 -3.97
CA SER A 90 4.81 20.25 -4.24
C SER A 90 3.65 19.81 -3.33
N THR A 91 3.47 18.49 -3.17
CA THR A 91 2.38 17.94 -2.34
C THR A 91 2.56 18.33 -0.88
N ARG A 92 3.78 18.25 -0.35
CA ARG A 92 4.08 18.62 1.03
C ARG A 92 3.78 20.09 1.29
N GLU A 93 4.16 20.99 0.39
CA GLU A 93 3.83 22.42 0.52
C GLU A 93 2.32 22.65 0.57
N GLN A 94 1.56 21.99 -0.30
CA GLN A 94 0.10 22.12 -0.33
C GLN A 94 -0.56 21.53 0.94
N VAL A 95 -0.07 20.39 1.43
CA VAL A 95 -0.55 19.76 2.67
C VAL A 95 -0.30 20.68 3.87
N ARG A 96 0.90 21.27 3.97
CA ARG A 96 1.25 22.25 5.03
C ARG A 96 0.43 23.51 4.97
N ALA A 97 0.16 24.00 3.76
CA ALA A 97 -0.71 25.14 3.53
C ALA A 97 -2.19 24.83 3.83
N GLY A 98 -2.54 23.56 4.06
CA GLY A 98 -3.93 23.11 4.22
C GLY A 98 -4.76 23.21 2.93
N SER A 99 -4.12 23.43 1.78
CA SER A 99 -4.80 23.56 0.49
C SER A 99 -5.15 22.21 -0.14
N THR A 100 -4.51 21.14 0.32
CA THR A 100 -4.84 19.77 -0.07
C THR A 100 -4.67 18.81 1.10
N ARG A 101 -5.14 17.58 0.91
CA ARG A 101 -4.85 16.44 1.81
C ARG A 101 -4.19 15.34 1.01
N PHE A 102 -3.72 14.31 1.70
CA PHE A 102 -3.02 13.21 1.07
C PHE A 102 -3.43 11.88 1.69
N LEU A 103 -4.01 10.97 0.91
CA LEU A 103 -4.35 9.62 1.36
C LEU A 103 -3.08 8.80 1.49
N GLN A 104 -2.90 8.11 2.62
CA GLN A 104 -1.64 7.39 2.88
C GLN A 104 -1.81 5.94 3.27
N ARG A 105 -2.89 5.60 3.97
CA ARG A 105 -3.02 4.24 4.48
C ARG A 105 -4.45 3.76 4.46
N LEU A 106 -4.63 2.50 4.07
CA LEU A 106 -5.83 1.74 4.38
C LEU A 106 -5.46 0.64 5.38
N ARG A 107 -6.12 0.66 6.53
CA ARG A 107 -6.05 -0.42 7.51
C ARG A 107 -7.02 -1.52 7.13
N VAL A 108 -6.58 -2.77 7.11
CA VAL A 108 -7.40 -3.96 6.82
C VAL A 108 -7.02 -5.09 7.76
N PRO A 109 -7.99 -5.85 8.31
CA PRO A 109 -7.65 -7.03 9.06
C PRO A 109 -7.30 -8.21 8.13
N VAL A 110 -6.45 -9.10 8.62
CA VAL A 110 -6.04 -10.34 7.96
C VAL A 110 -6.07 -11.48 8.97
N ASP A 111 -6.40 -12.68 8.52
CA ASP A 111 -6.51 -13.89 9.34
C ASP A 111 -5.14 -14.50 9.66
N ASP A 112 -4.26 -14.58 8.68
CA ASP A 112 -2.88 -15.04 8.83
C ASP A 112 -1.91 -13.97 8.29
N MET A 113 -1.13 -13.36 9.20
CA MET A 113 -0.19 -12.30 8.80
C MET A 113 0.91 -12.81 7.87
N ARG A 114 1.35 -14.06 8.03
CA ARG A 114 2.42 -14.62 7.21
C ARG A 114 1.95 -14.82 5.78
N GLU A 115 0.77 -15.39 5.58
CA GLU A 115 0.19 -15.55 4.24
C GLU A 115 -0.07 -14.20 3.58
N ALA A 116 -0.62 -13.23 4.31
CA ALA A 116 -0.86 -11.90 3.79
C ALA A 116 0.44 -11.20 3.37
N VAL A 117 1.47 -11.21 4.22
CA VAL A 117 2.78 -10.61 3.88
C VAL A 117 3.45 -11.33 2.72
N GLN A 118 3.35 -12.67 2.64
CA GLN A 118 3.88 -13.43 1.51
C GLN A 118 3.18 -13.02 0.21
N PHE A 119 1.85 -12.93 0.20
CA PHE A 119 1.07 -12.47 -0.94
C PHE A 119 1.53 -11.10 -1.43
N TRP A 120 1.57 -10.11 -0.52
CA TRP A 120 1.94 -8.75 -0.89
C TRP A 120 3.39 -8.65 -1.38
N ARG A 121 4.33 -9.33 -0.72
CA ARG A 121 5.75 -9.24 -1.07
C ARG A 121 6.13 -10.06 -2.30
N GLU A 122 5.67 -11.30 -2.39
CA GLU A 122 6.10 -12.26 -3.42
C GLU A 122 5.13 -12.34 -4.59
N GLY A 123 3.84 -12.17 -4.32
CA GLY A 123 2.80 -12.10 -5.36
C GLY A 123 2.74 -10.74 -6.03
N CYS A 124 2.68 -9.67 -5.23
CA CYS A 124 2.52 -8.30 -5.72
C CYS A 124 3.82 -7.48 -5.75
N GLY A 125 4.93 -7.94 -5.15
CA GLY A 125 6.19 -7.18 -5.14
C GLY A 125 6.18 -5.95 -4.24
N ALA A 126 5.27 -5.86 -3.26
CA ALA A 126 5.30 -4.82 -2.25
C ALA A 126 6.47 -5.00 -1.27
N LEU A 127 6.81 -3.94 -0.56
CA LEU A 127 7.80 -3.92 0.50
C LEU A 127 7.11 -4.00 1.87
N VAL A 128 7.74 -4.69 2.82
CA VAL A 128 7.40 -4.56 4.23
C VAL A 128 8.05 -3.29 4.76
N LEU A 129 7.23 -2.32 5.18
CA LEU A 129 7.67 -1.02 5.65
C LEU A 129 7.89 -0.99 7.17
N SER A 130 7.09 -1.75 7.91
CA SER A 130 7.27 -1.97 9.36
C SER A 130 6.46 -3.20 9.81
N THR A 131 6.92 -3.88 10.86
CA THR A 131 6.16 -4.93 11.57
C THR A 131 6.28 -4.67 13.05
N ARG A 132 5.16 -4.74 13.78
CA ARG A 132 5.10 -4.42 15.22
C ARG A 132 3.94 -5.13 15.88
N ILE A 133 3.97 -5.19 17.21
CA ILE A 133 2.83 -5.64 18.02
C ILE A 133 2.10 -4.41 18.58
N VAL A 134 0.81 -4.29 18.31
CA VAL A 134 -0.06 -3.22 18.83
C VAL A 134 -1.25 -3.88 19.52
N ASP A 135 -1.46 -3.59 20.80
CA ASP A 135 -2.55 -4.17 21.61
C ASP A 135 -2.65 -5.70 21.54
N GLY A 136 -1.49 -6.36 21.41
CA GLY A 136 -1.38 -7.82 21.31
C GLY A 136 -1.63 -8.40 19.91
N ALA A 137 -2.00 -7.56 18.93
CA ALA A 137 -2.15 -7.96 17.53
C ALA A 137 -0.86 -7.70 16.73
N ASN A 138 -0.55 -8.58 15.79
CA ASN A 138 0.52 -8.36 14.82
C ASN A 138 0.05 -7.34 13.78
N VAL A 139 0.80 -6.27 13.61
CA VAL A 139 0.52 -5.20 12.65
C VAL A 139 1.70 -5.08 11.71
N THR A 140 1.45 -5.27 10.42
CA THR A 140 2.47 -5.10 9.38
C THR A 140 1.99 -4.10 8.34
N VAL A 141 2.84 -3.13 8.02
CA VAL A 141 2.58 -2.15 6.97
C VAL A 141 3.30 -2.59 5.71
N VAL A 142 2.56 -2.73 4.60
CA VAL A 142 3.10 -3.05 3.28
C VAL A 142 2.80 -1.94 2.28
N GLY A 143 3.73 -1.67 1.38
CA GLY A 143 3.55 -0.64 0.35
C GLY A 143 4.62 -0.71 -0.73
N PHE A 144 4.45 0.06 -1.80
CA PHE A 144 5.42 0.08 -2.91
C PHE A 144 6.55 1.09 -2.71
N GLY A 145 6.52 1.83 -1.60
CA GLY A 145 7.58 2.69 -1.13
C GLY A 145 7.18 3.36 0.19
N PRO A 146 8.04 4.22 0.74
CA PRO A 146 7.77 4.91 2.01
C PRO A 146 6.58 5.87 1.93
N GLU A 147 5.80 5.96 3.01
CA GLU A 147 4.64 6.87 3.07
C GLU A 147 5.01 8.33 3.32
N SER A 148 6.18 8.57 3.90
CA SER A 148 6.67 9.89 4.31
C SER A 148 6.67 10.90 3.18
N LEU A 149 6.19 12.12 3.44
CA LEU A 149 6.26 13.28 2.54
C LEU A 149 7.64 13.98 2.59
N ARG A 150 8.62 13.39 3.27
CA ARG A 150 9.96 13.97 3.46
C ARG A 150 11.07 13.20 2.74
N ARG A 151 10.72 12.24 1.88
CA ARG A 151 11.68 11.37 1.19
C ARG A 151 11.52 11.45 -0.33
N ASP A 152 12.64 11.29 -1.04
CA ASP A 152 12.70 11.23 -2.51
C ASP A 152 11.83 10.11 -3.09
N ASP A 153 11.79 8.95 -2.43
CA ASP A 153 10.98 7.78 -2.78
C ASP A 153 9.63 7.73 -2.06
N GLY A 154 9.28 8.83 -1.36
CA GLY A 154 8.17 8.92 -0.44
C GLY A 154 6.79 9.17 -1.07
N ALA A 155 5.86 9.60 -0.22
CA ALA A 155 4.46 9.87 -0.54
C ALA A 155 3.78 8.69 -1.24
N LYS A 156 4.01 7.47 -0.78
CA LYS A 156 3.29 6.29 -1.29
C LYS A 156 2.16 5.90 -0.36
N PHE A 157 1.11 5.33 -0.92
CA PHE A 157 0.05 4.69 -0.19
C PHE A 157 0.51 3.31 0.31
N ALA A 158 0.00 2.91 1.47
CA ALA A 158 0.31 1.64 2.10
C ALA A 158 -0.95 0.95 2.65
N LEU A 159 -0.83 -0.35 2.90
CA LEU A 159 -1.81 -1.12 3.64
C LEU A 159 -1.27 -1.41 5.04
N GLU A 160 -2.07 -1.11 6.07
CA GLU A 160 -1.85 -1.61 7.43
C GLU A 160 -2.61 -2.91 7.60
N LEU A 161 -1.89 -4.02 7.56
CA LEU A 161 -2.44 -5.34 7.83
C LEU A 161 -2.48 -5.53 9.34
N VAL A 162 -3.62 -5.96 9.86
CA VAL A 162 -3.81 -6.24 11.29
C VAL A 162 -4.29 -7.66 11.48
N GLU A 163 -3.48 -8.49 12.14
CA GLU A 163 -3.85 -9.88 12.40
C GLU A 163 -5.07 -9.95 13.33
N SER A 164 -6.11 -10.65 12.89
CA SER A 164 -7.38 -10.84 13.59
C SER A 164 -7.89 -12.26 13.35
N SER A 165 -8.57 -12.84 14.33
CA SER A 165 -9.19 -14.16 14.21
C SER A 165 -10.43 -14.20 13.33
N GLU A 166 -10.95 -13.04 12.91
CA GLU A 166 -12.15 -12.93 12.08
C GLU A 166 -11.83 -12.22 10.76
N PRO A 167 -12.27 -12.76 9.61
CA PRO A 167 -12.09 -12.09 8.33
C PRO A 167 -12.90 -10.78 8.30
N ALA A 168 -12.34 -9.72 7.71
CA ALA A 168 -13.11 -8.50 7.54
C ALA A 168 -14.30 -8.72 6.60
N PRO A 169 -15.46 -8.13 6.92
CA PRO A 169 -16.54 -7.98 5.95
C PRO A 169 -16.14 -7.02 4.82
N MET A 170 -15.71 -7.57 3.69
CA MET A 170 -15.32 -6.85 2.46
C MET A 170 -16.08 -7.40 1.24
N GLY A 171 -16.31 -6.55 0.24
CA GLY A 171 -17.07 -6.91 -0.95
C GLY A 171 -18.58 -7.05 -0.71
N GLY A 172 -19.33 -7.33 -1.79
CA GLY A 172 -20.77 -7.58 -1.73
C GLY A 172 -21.56 -6.41 -1.13
N GLU A 173 -22.23 -6.64 0.02
CA GLU A 173 -23.05 -5.64 0.70
C GLU A 173 -22.25 -4.67 1.59
N HIS A 174 -20.93 -4.82 1.72
CA HIS A 174 -20.09 -4.01 2.61
C HIS A 174 -19.58 -2.72 1.97
N ALA A 175 -19.16 -1.75 2.77
CA ALA A 175 -18.67 -0.46 2.25
C ALA A 175 -17.38 -0.63 1.41
N LEU A 176 -16.35 -1.29 1.94
CA LEU A 176 -15.12 -1.56 1.20
C LEU A 176 -15.37 -2.66 0.14
N GLN A 177 -15.24 -2.32 -1.14
CA GLN A 177 -15.55 -3.22 -2.25
C GLN A 177 -14.29 -3.88 -2.82
N TYR A 178 -13.26 -3.10 -3.16
CA TYR A 178 -11.98 -3.62 -3.63
C TYR A 178 -10.87 -2.55 -3.56
N VAL A 179 -9.62 -2.96 -3.67
CA VAL A 179 -8.47 -2.08 -3.93
C VAL A 179 -7.99 -2.29 -5.36
N GLN A 180 -7.75 -1.21 -6.10
CA GLN A 180 -7.19 -1.29 -7.45
C GLN A 180 -5.70 -0.98 -7.46
N LEU A 181 -4.94 -1.86 -8.11
CA LEU A 181 -3.53 -1.70 -8.41
C LEU A 181 -3.34 -1.47 -9.90
N ALA A 182 -2.41 -0.59 -10.23
CA ALA A 182 -1.95 -0.33 -11.58
C ALA A 182 -0.43 -0.51 -11.60
N MET A 183 0.00 -1.68 -12.09
CA MET A 183 1.36 -2.18 -11.91
C MET A 183 2.07 -2.32 -13.27
N PRO A 184 3.37 -2.02 -13.38
CA PRO A 184 4.10 -2.19 -14.64
C PRO A 184 4.20 -3.66 -15.05
N VAL A 185 4.32 -4.55 -14.07
CA VAL A 185 4.46 -5.99 -14.28
C VAL A 185 3.60 -6.72 -13.26
N PHE A 186 2.76 -7.64 -13.73
CA PHE A 186 1.93 -8.49 -12.87
C PHE A 186 1.97 -9.95 -13.34
N ARG A 187 2.40 -10.86 -12.47
CA ARG A 187 2.61 -12.28 -12.81
C ARG A 187 1.59 -13.16 -12.10
N LEU A 188 0.58 -13.61 -12.84
CA LEU A 188 -0.51 -14.45 -12.32
C LEU A 188 0.01 -15.71 -11.59
N SER A 189 1.02 -16.39 -12.15
CA SER A 189 1.60 -17.58 -11.53
C SER A 189 2.22 -17.33 -10.16
N ARG A 190 2.83 -16.16 -9.94
CA ARG A 190 3.40 -15.78 -8.64
C ARG A 190 2.32 -15.45 -7.63
N VAL A 191 1.30 -14.73 -8.07
CA VAL A 191 0.14 -14.36 -7.28
C VAL A 191 -0.58 -15.62 -6.78
N MET A 192 -0.81 -16.59 -7.65
CA MET A 192 -1.40 -17.88 -7.28
C MET A 192 -0.51 -18.66 -6.31
N ALA A 193 0.79 -18.73 -6.58
CA ALA A 193 1.75 -19.42 -5.70
C ALA A 193 1.85 -18.77 -4.31
N ALA A 194 1.56 -17.47 -4.21
CA ALA A 194 1.54 -16.71 -2.96
C ALA A 194 0.14 -16.65 -2.31
N GLY A 195 -0.81 -17.51 -2.73
CA GLY A 195 -2.13 -17.66 -2.09
C GLY A 195 -3.25 -16.79 -2.65
N GLY A 196 -2.98 -15.99 -3.69
CA GLY A 196 -4.01 -15.20 -4.37
C GLY A 196 -4.98 -16.06 -5.17
N LYS A 197 -6.28 -15.77 -5.06
CA LYS A 197 -7.35 -16.47 -5.80
C LYS A 197 -7.80 -15.63 -6.99
N ILE A 198 -7.40 -16.02 -8.20
CA ILE A 198 -7.80 -15.32 -9.43
C ILE A 198 -9.25 -15.68 -9.78
N GLU A 199 -10.08 -14.67 -9.96
CA GLU A 199 -11.49 -14.80 -10.35
C GLU A 199 -11.67 -14.61 -11.87
N SER A 200 -10.99 -13.59 -12.42
CA SER A 200 -10.99 -13.30 -13.85
C SER A 200 -9.72 -12.56 -14.27
N ALA A 201 -9.34 -12.68 -15.53
CA ALA A 201 -8.19 -11.98 -16.12
C ALA A 201 -8.52 -11.38 -17.50
N TYR A 202 -9.79 -10.99 -17.69
CA TYR A 202 -10.26 -10.37 -18.93
C TYR A 202 -10.37 -8.85 -18.74
N GLY A 203 -9.52 -8.10 -19.44
CA GLY A 203 -9.32 -6.66 -19.23
C GLY A 203 -8.50 -6.40 -17.97
N TRP A 204 -9.12 -6.51 -16.80
CA TRP A 204 -8.45 -6.46 -15.50
C TRP A 204 -8.22 -7.87 -14.98
N THR A 205 -7.20 -8.04 -14.14
CA THR A 205 -7.17 -9.21 -13.25
C THR A 205 -7.97 -8.91 -12.00
N GLN A 206 -9.07 -9.63 -11.81
CA GLN A 206 -9.82 -9.65 -10.57
C GLN A 206 -9.34 -10.83 -9.75
N LEU A 207 -9.00 -10.57 -8.49
CA LEU A 207 -8.58 -11.61 -7.58
C LEU A 207 -8.92 -11.25 -6.13
N THR A 208 -8.88 -12.25 -5.27
CA THR A 208 -8.99 -12.09 -3.83
C THR A 208 -7.66 -12.44 -3.17
N ALA A 209 -7.14 -11.52 -2.34
CA ALA A 209 -5.94 -11.74 -1.53
C ALA A 209 -6.23 -12.64 -0.32
N PRO A 210 -5.21 -13.25 0.32
CA PRO A 210 -5.37 -13.86 1.64
C PRO A 210 -6.02 -12.89 2.63
N GLY A 211 -6.89 -13.39 3.51
CA GLY A 211 -7.75 -12.54 4.35
C GLY A 211 -9.00 -11.97 3.65
N GLY A 212 -9.22 -12.29 2.38
CA GLY A 212 -10.49 -12.01 1.68
C GLY A 212 -10.59 -10.62 1.05
N LEU A 213 -9.51 -9.84 0.99
CA LEU A 213 -9.51 -8.51 0.38
C LEU A 213 -9.63 -8.61 -1.15
N PRO A 214 -10.71 -8.10 -1.77
CA PRO A 214 -10.85 -8.11 -3.21
C PRO A 214 -9.92 -7.08 -3.86
N LEU A 215 -9.26 -7.47 -4.94
CA LEU A 215 -8.34 -6.65 -5.70
C LEU A 215 -8.69 -6.63 -7.19
N ARG A 216 -8.42 -5.49 -7.81
CA ARG A 216 -8.32 -5.37 -9.27
C ARG A 216 -6.92 -4.96 -9.64
N VAL A 217 -6.35 -5.59 -10.65
CA VAL A 217 -5.02 -5.25 -11.14
C VAL A 217 -5.08 -4.99 -12.64
N ARG A 218 -4.53 -3.86 -13.06
CA ARG A 218 -4.27 -3.52 -14.46
C ARG A 218 -2.79 -3.28 -14.69
N ILE A 219 -2.35 -3.45 -15.93
CA ILE A 219 -0.97 -3.14 -16.31
C ILE A 219 -0.88 -1.64 -16.61
N ASP A 220 0.06 -0.96 -15.95
CA ASP A 220 0.37 0.45 -16.16
C ASP A 220 1.81 0.75 -15.75
N GLU A 221 2.61 1.27 -16.69
CA GLU A 221 4.02 1.63 -16.47
C GLU A 221 4.22 3.10 -16.11
N SER A 222 3.17 3.92 -16.23
CA SER A 222 3.25 5.38 -16.10
C SER A 222 3.03 5.87 -14.67
N ARG A 223 2.43 5.04 -13.82
CA ARG A 223 2.07 5.45 -12.46
C ARG A 223 3.29 5.51 -11.55
N ARG A 224 3.29 6.59 -10.76
CA ARG A 224 4.23 6.81 -9.66
C ARG A 224 4.00 5.84 -8.50
N ASP A 225 2.74 5.60 -8.15
CA ASP A 225 2.33 4.70 -7.07
C ASP A 225 1.39 3.63 -7.63
N PRO A 226 1.74 2.33 -7.49
CA PRO A 226 0.87 1.26 -7.96
C PRO A 226 -0.49 1.20 -7.28
N PHE A 227 -0.66 1.74 -6.06
CA PHE A 227 -2.01 1.88 -5.50
C PHE A 227 -2.78 2.98 -6.25
N GLU A 228 -3.80 2.58 -7.00
CA GLU A 228 -4.55 3.50 -7.85
C GLU A 228 -5.74 4.11 -7.09
N PHE A 229 -6.59 3.27 -6.52
CA PHE A 229 -7.67 3.73 -5.66
C PHE A 229 -8.23 2.62 -4.76
N VAL A 230 -8.96 3.05 -3.75
CA VAL A 230 -9.81 2.19 -2.92
C VAL A 230 -11.26 2.39 -3.36
N ALA A 231 -11.94 1.32 -3.74
CA ALA A 231 -13.33 1.38 -4.16
C ALA A 231 -14.27 1.16 -2.97
N VAL A 232 -15.17 2.11 -2.77
CA VAL A 232 -16.05 2.19 -1.60
C VAL A 232 -17.48 2.41 -2.06
N ARG A 233 -18.41 1.57 -1.60
CA ARG A 233 -19.83 1.73 -1.90
C ARG A 233 -20.49 2.67 -0.91
N VAL A 234 -21.19 3.68 -1.41
CA VAL A 234 -21.83 4.71 -0.59
C VAL A 234 -23.34 4.55 -0.53
N SER A 235 -23.97 5.10 0.51
CA SER A 235 -25.43 5.04 0.68
C SER A 235 -26.23 5.99 -0.21
N ALA A 236 -25.59 7.06 -0.71
CA ALA A 236 -26.19 8.03 -1.61
C ALA A 236 -25.10 8.69 -2.46
N MET A 237 -25.37 8.89 -3.75
CA MET A 237 -24.49 9.59 -4.68
C MET A 237 -25.13 10.92 -5.08
N GLY A 238 -24.33 11.97 -5.25
CA GLY A 238 -24.69 13.09 -6.11
C GLY A 238 -24.53 12.67 -7.58
N ALA A 239 -25.30 13.27 -8.49
CA ALA A 239 -25.17 12.97 -9.92
C ALA A 239 -23.78 13.34 -10.44
N ALA A 240 -23.11 12.41 -11.11
CA ALA A 240 -21.85 12.65 -11.80
C ALA A 240 -21.82 11.88 -13.13
N GLU A 241 -21.38 12.56 -14.18
CA GLU A 241 -21.24 12.02 -15.53
C GLU A 241 -19.83 11.44 -15.72
N GLY A 242 -19.75 10.28 -16.37
CA GLY A 242 -18.49 9.56 -16.61
C GLY A 242 -17.74 10.06 -17.84
N ASP A 243 -16.41 9.95 -17.80
CA ASP A 243 -15.51 10.31 -18.91
C ASP A 243 -15.22 9.08 -19.82
N ALA A 244 -15.08 9.31 -21.13
CA ALA A 244 -15.27 8.31 -22.18
C ALA A 244 -14.05 7.43 -22.52
N PHE A 245 -12.96 7.52 -21.75
CA PHE A 245 -11.68 6.86 -22.07
C PHE A 245 -11.12 5.92 -20.99
N GLU A 246 -11.93 5.58 -19.98
CA GLU A 246 -11.57 4.59 -18.96
C GLU A 246 -12.43 3.32 -19.12
N PRO A 247 -11.89 2.11 -18.87
CA PRO A 247 -12.67 0.89 -19.09
C PRO A 247 -13.83 0.80 -18.08
N GLU A 248 -14.93 0.13 -18.45
CA GLU A 248 -16.25 0.27 -17.82
C GLU A 248 -16.21 0.25 -16.27
N ARG A 249 -16.30 1.45 -15.69
CA ARG A 249 -16.63 1.66 -14.27
C ARG A 249 -18.13 1.40 -14.09
N GLU A 250 -18.54 1.01 -12.89
CA GLU A 250 -19.97 0.90 -12.57
C GLU A 250 -20.62 2.27 -12.85
N ILE A 251 -21.66 2.29 -13.69
CA ILE A 251 -22.28 3.54 -14.16
C ILE A 251 -22.69 4.38 -12.93
N GLY A 252 -22.28 5.65 -12.91
CA GLY A 252 -22.51 6.57 -11.80
C GLY A 252 -21.44 6.54 -10.70
N SER A 253 -20.31 5.86 -10.92
CA SER A 253 -19.15 5.94 -10.01
C SER A 253 -18.46 7.29 -10.07
N VAL A 254 -17.93 7.77 -8.94
CA VAL A 254 -17.18 9.03 -8.85
C VAL A 254 -15.79 8.79 -8.30
N TYR A 255 -14.77 9.22 -9.04
CA TYR A 255 -13.40 9.25 -8.52
C TYR A 255 -13.21 10.51 -7.67
N VAL A 256 -12.79 10.31 -6.43
CA VAL A 256 -12.43 11.37 -5.48
C VAL A 256 -10.98 11.17 -5.09
N GLY A 257 -10.11 12.08 -5.49
CA GLY A 257 -8.71 12.05 -5.14
C GLY A 257 -8.22 13.45 -4.81
N TYR A 258 -7.05 13.51 -4.18
CA TYR A 258 -6.35 14.77 -3.98
C TYR A 258 -5.28 14.89 -5.07
N GLY A 259 -5.30 15.98 -5.85
CA GLY A 259 -4.33 16.21 -6.92
C GLY A 259 -4.54 15.35 -8.17
N ASP A 260 -3.46 15.06 -8.89
CA ASP A 260 -3.48 14.32 -10.16
C ASP A 260 -3.79 12.82 -9.94
N PRO A 261 -4.87 12.28 -10.55
CA PRO A 261 -5.23 10.86 -10.45
C PRO A 261 -4.14 9.89 -10.91
N GLN A 262 -3.25 10.28 -11.84
CA GLN A 262 -2.14 9.42 -12.29
C GLN A 262 -1.00 9.33 -11.27
N SER A 263 -0.89 10.35 -10.42
CA SER A 263 0.17 10.47 -9.42
C SER A 263 -0.25 10.01 -8.03
N ASN A 264 -1.56 9.96 -7.75
CA ASN A 264 -2.10 9.73 -6.41
C ASN A 264 -3.08 8.58 -6.32
N THR A 265 -3.10 7.96 -5.14
CA THR A 265 -4.15 7.02 -4.76
C THR A 265 -5.41 7.81 -4.43
N GLY A 266 -6.53 7.44 -5.05
CA GLY A 266 -7.84 8.04 -4.80
C GLY A 266 -8.83 7.10 -4.12
N LEU A 267 -10.07 7.55 -4.02
CA LEU A 267 -11.24 6.77 -3.68
C LEU A 267 -12.13 6.69 -4.91
N LEU A 268 -12.65 5.50 -5.21
CA LEU A 268 -13.71 5.34 -6.20
C LEU A 268 -15.01 5.10 -5.45
N LEU A 269 -15.90 6.09 -5.46
CA LEU A 269 -17.22 5.99 -4.86
C LEU A 269 -18.15 5.25 -5.81
N LEU A 270 -18.65 4.11 -5.36
CA LEU A 270 -19.57 3.26 -6.10
C LEU A 270 -21.01 3.55 -5.65
N PRO A 271 -21.98 3.58 -6.57
CA PRO A 271 -23.37 3.86 -6.24
C PRO A 271 -23.97 2.80 -5.30
N PRO A 272 -25.03 3.13 -4.54
CA PRO A 272 -25.73 2.15 -3.71
C PRO A 272 -26.33 1.02 -4.56
N LEU A 273 -26.39 -0.19 -4.01
CA LEU A 273 -27.10 -1.29 -4.65
C LEU A 273 -28.63 -1.01 -4.62
N PRO A 274 -29.39 -1.35 -5.68
CA PRO A 274 -30.83 -1.13 -5.71
C PRO A 274 -31.52 -1.76 -4.49
N GLY A 275 -32.22 -0.93 -3.69
CA GLY A 275 -32.97 -1.38 -2.52
C GLY A 275 -32.12 -1.81 -1.31
N LYS A 276 -30.80 -1.59 -1.31
CA LYS A 276 -29.91 -1.98 -0.20
C LYS A 276 -29.01 -0.82 0.22
N ARG A 277 -29.01 -0.52 1.52
CA ARG A 277 -27.97 0.34 2.11
C ARG A 277 -26.72 -0.53 2.32
N PRO A 278 -25.52 -0.04 1.95
CA PRO A 278 -24.29 -0.75 2.26
C PRO A 278 -24.17 -0.91 3.77
N LYS A 279 -23.85 -2.13 4.21
CA LYS A 279 -23.53 -2.42 5.60
C LYS A 279 -22.18 -1.77 5.89
N PRO A 280 -22.04 -1.07 7.04
CA PRO A 280 -20.73 -0.62 7.47
C PRO A 280 -19.78 -1.82 7.50
N SER A 281 -18.51 -1.61 7.19
CA SER A 281 -17.46 -2.62 7.41
C SER A 281 -17.10 -2.70 8.91
N LEU A 282 -18.11 -2.69 9.78
CA LEU A 282 -17.95 -2.85 11.22
C LEU A 282 -17.29 -4.21 11.46
N GLY A 283 -16.10 -4.19 12.05
CA GLY A 283 -15.60 -5.36 12.75
C GLY A 283 -16.56 -5.71 13.89
N ALA A 284 -16.61 -6.98 14.31
CA ALA A 284 -17.26 -7.34 15.57
C ALA A 284 -16.71 -6.47 16.73
N GLN A 285 -17.46 -6.31 17.83
CA GLN A 285 -17.01 -5.49 18.97
C GLN A 285 -15.57 -5.83 19.38
N GLY A 286 -14.66 -4.86 19.23
CA GLY A 286 -13.23 -5.02 19.51
C GLY A 286 -12.34 -5.40 18.31
N GLN A 287 -12.88 -5.50 17.10
CA GLN A 287 -12.14 -5.87 15.89
C GLN A 287 -11.68 -4.67 15.03
N PRO A 288 -10.61 -4.82 14.23
CA PRO A 288 -10.12 -3.76 13.34
C PRO A 288 -11.12 -3.46 12.21
N GLU A 289 -11.84 -2.33 12.25
CA GLU A 289 -12.62 -1.84 11.10
C GLU A 289 -11.66 -1.28 10.02
N PRO A 290 -11.93 -1.53 8.72
CA PRO A 290 -11.20 -0.88 7.66
C PRO A 290 -11.23 0.64 7.80
N THR A 291 -10.06 1.26 7.90
CA THR A 291 -9.93 2.69 8.21
C THR A 291 -8.96 3.35 7.25
N LEU A 292 -9.38 4.47 6.66
CA LEU A 292 -8.52 5.29 5.83
C LEU A 292 -7.79 6.33 6.68
N ARG A 293 -6.51 6.55 6.38
CA ARG A 293 -5.69 7.60 7.01
C ARG A 293 -5.30 8.63 5.95
N ALA A 294 -5.53 9.89 6.29
CA ALA A 294 -5.22 11.04 5.45
C ALA A 294 -4.37 12.06 6.23
N VAL A 295 -3.42 12.70 5.56
CA VAL A 295 -2.59 13.76 6.14
C VAL A 295 -2.97 15.12 5.56
N GLY A 296 -2.99 16.13 6.43
CA GLY A 296 -3.37 17.51 6.12
C GLY A 296 -4.45 18.01 7.07
N ALA A 297 -4.73 19.32 7.00
CA ALA A 297 -5.70 19.95 7.88
C ALA A 297 -7.08 19.27 7.78
N PRO A 298 -7.71 18.89 8.90
CA PRO A 298 -9.06 18.33 8.87
C PRO A 298 -10.02 19.34 8.22
N PRO A 299 -11.12 18.91 7.60
CA PRO A 299 -12.17 19.82 7.18
C PRO A 299 -12.59 20.73 8.35
N ALA A 300 -12.91 21.99 8.09
CA ALA A 300 -13.33 22.93 9.14
C ALA A 300 -14.57 22.46 9.93
N SER A 301 -15.30 21.49 9.40
CA SER A 301 -16.48 20.84 9.99
C SER A 301 -16.21 19.47 10.63
N ALA A 302 -14.99 18.93 10.54
CA ALA A 302 -14.70 17.54 10.89
C ALA A 302 -14.22 17.37 12.34
N SER A 303 -14.75 16.35 13.03
CA SER A 303 -14.14 15.81 14.24
C SER A 303 -12.94 14.91 13.88
N ALA A 304 -12.03 14.64 14.83
CA ALA A 304 -10.81 13.85 14.60
C ALA A 304 -11.04 12.41 14.04
N THR A 305 -12.27 11.90 14.15
CA THR A 305 -12.70 10.62 13.58
C THR A 305 -14.04 10.84 12.87
N GLU A 306 -14.00 11.37 11.64
CA GLU A 306 -15.20 11.53 10.82
C GLU A 306 -15.42 10.24 10.03
N ARG A 307 -16.66 9.71 10.03
CA ARG A 307 -17.05 8.77 8.98
C ARG A 307 -17.17 9.60 7.71
N SER A 308 -16.43 9.21 6.69
CA SER A 308 -16.63 9.74 5.34
C SER A 308 -18.12 9.65 4.95
N PRO A 309 -18.63 10.47 4.01
CA PRO A 309 -20.00 10.34 3.49
C PRO A 309 -20.37 8.91 3.05
N ASP A 310 -19.36 8.09 2.81
CA ASP A 310 -19.29 6.68 2.42
C ASP A 310 -19.54 5.69 3.57
N GLY A 311 -19.41 6.12 4.82
CA GLY A 311 -19.46 5.25 6.00
C GLY A 311 -18.12 4.63 6.42
N LEU A 312 -17.04 4.78 5.65
CA LEU A 312 -15.70 4.38 6.08
C LEU A 312 -15.13 5.42 7.06
N PRO A 313 -14.56 4.99 8.21
CA PRO A 313 -13.86 5.91 9.09
C PRO A 313 -12.61 6.46 8.42
N VAL A 314 -12.48 7.79 8.41
CA VAL A 314 -11.28 8.51 7.96
C VAL A 314 -10.65 9.18 9.17
N ARG A 315 -9.35 8.92 9.38
CA ARG A 315 -8.55 9.57 10.39
C ARG A 315 -7.65 10.61 9.74
N PHE A 316 -7.82 11.86 10.14
CA PHE A 316 -6.98 12.97 9.71
C PHE A 316 -5.85 13.23 10.70
N GLU A 317 -4.66 13.48 10.18
CA GLU A 317 -3.50 13.86 10.99
C GLU A 317 -2.71 15.00 10.36
N ASP A 318 -2.12 15.83 11.21
CA ASP A 318 -1.14 16.82 10.79
C ASP A 318 0.14 16.15 10.26
N GLU A 319 0.85 16.78 9.32
CA GLU A 319 2.08 16.23 8.74
C GLU A 319 3.13 15.92 9.81
N ASP A 320 3.38 16.83 10.74
CA ASP A 320 4.48 16.66 11.70
C ASP A 320 4.15 15.55 12.71
N ALA A 321 2.88 15.45 13.13
CA ALA A 321 2.38 14.35 13.95
C ALA A 321 2.50 13.00 13.22
N TYR A 322 2.11 12.96 11.95
CA TYR A 322 2.18 11.76 11.12
C TYR A 322 3.64 11.30 10.89
N GLU A 323 4.52 12.21 10.53
CA GLU A 323 5.95 11.91 10.35
C GLU A 323 6.62 11.45 11.65
N GLY A 324 6.19 12.02 12.78
CA GLY A 324 6.55 11.55 14.11
C GLY A 324 6.10 10.10 14.37
N SER A 325 4.86 9.77 14.00
CA SER A 325 4.31 8.42 14.11
C SER A 325 5.09 7.42 13.26
N LEU A 326 5.41 7.76 11.99
CA LEU A 326 6.20 6.89 11.12
C LEU A 326 7.58 6.60 11.70
N LYS A 327 8.22 7.61 12.30
CA LYS A 327 9.52 7.44 12.95
C LYS A 327 9.42 6.53 14.17
N ALA A 328 8.38 6.70 14.99
CA ALA A 328 8.15 5.85 16.16
C ALA A 328 7.83 4.41 15.77
N GLU A 329 6.98 4.21 14.76
CA GLU A 329 6.62 2.90 14.20
C GLU A 329 7.86 2.15 13.70
N ARG A 330 8.76 2.83 13.00
CA ARG A 330 10.03 2.25 12.53
C ARG A 330 11.01 1.95 13.66
N ALA A 331 10.99 2.72 14.74
CA ALA A 331 11.86 2.47 15.89
C ALA A 331 11.37 1.29 16.75
N ALA A 332 10.08 0.97 16.68
CA ALA A 332 9.46 -0.15 17.37
C ALA A 332 9.50 -1.47 16.58
N ALA A 333 9.80 -1.41 15.28
CA ALA A 333 9.96 -2.55 14.38
C ALA A 333 11.39 -3.12 14.41
#